data_AF-A0A5P2B999-F1
#
_entry.id   AF-A0A5P2B999-F1
#
_cell.length_a   1.000
_cell.length_b   1.000
_cell.length_c   1.000
_cell.angle_alpha   90.00
_cell.angle_beta   90.00
_cell.angle_gamma   90.00
#
_symmetry.space_group_name_H-M   'P 1'
#
loop_
_entity.id
_entity.type
_entity.pdbx_description
1 polymer ?
#
loop_
_entity_poly.entity_id
_entity_poly.type
_entity_poly.pdbx_seq_one_letter_code
_entity_poly.pdbx_strand_id
1 'polypeptide(L)'
;MNAATYTPQELIELAAGACRTLPPPDQLSTLDTQLRAELKRLFPIVEKQAEELPVDNPGRYSRQRALDATRDALDERLDRDAPLPAALLVAELGRQLRDLVTYAEEGNGRD
;
A
#
# COMPACT_ATOMS: atom_id res chain seq x y z
N MET A 1 -23.26 -9.11 -2.91
CA MET A 1 -22.24 -9.46 -1.90
C MET A 1 -21.82 -8.16 -1.23
N ASN A 2 -22.03 -8.01 0.08
CA ASN A 2 -21.50 -6.87 0.82
C ASN A 2 -19.97 -7.04 0.85
N ALA A 3 -19.23 -6.16 0.16
CA ALA A 3 -17.79 -6.14 0.30
C ALA A 3 -17.48 -5.71 1.73
N ALA A 4 -16.87 -6.60 2.53
CA ALA A 4 -16.34 -6.23 3.83
C ALA A 4 -15.39 -5.04 3.62
N THR A 5 -15.66 -3.93 4.30
CA THR A 5 -14.80 -2.75 4.28
C THR A 5 -13.78 -2.96 5.37
N TYR A 6 -12.52 -3.17 4.99
CA TYR A 6 -11.43 -3.29 5.94
C TYR A 6 -10.84 -1.90 6.23
N THR A 7 -10.41 -1.69 7.47
CA THR A 7 -9.55 -0.57 7.82
C THR A 7 -8.16 -0.72 7.19
N PRO A 8 -7.38 0.36 7.05
CA PRO A 8 -6.00 0.26 6.55
C PRO A 8 -5.14 -0.74 7.33
N GLN A 9 -5.28 -0.79 8.65
CA GLN A 9 -4.53 -1.71 9.50
C GLN A 9 -4.91 -3.17 9.23
N GLU A 10 -6.21 -3.47 9.10
CA GLU A 10 -6.67 -4.82 8.76
C GLU A 10 -6.19 -5.25 7.37
N LEU A 11 -6.17 -4.34 6.39
CA LEU A 11 -5.63 -4.62 5.05
C LEU A 11 -4.14 -4.97 5.10
N ILE A 12 -3.35 -4.23 5.88
CA ILE A 12 -1.91 -4.48 6.07
C ILE A 12 -1.69 -5.88 6.67
N GLU A 13 -2.45 -6.24 7.71
CA GLU A 13 -2.32 -7.53 8.40
C GLU A 13 -2.72 -8.70 7.49
N LEU A 14 -3.84 -8.58 6.78
CA LEU A 14 -4.31 -9.58 5.82
C LEU A 14 -3.31 -9.77 4.67
N ALA A 15 -2.76 -8.67 4.14
CA ALA A 15 -1.77 -8.71 3.08
C ALA A 15 -0.45 -9.35 3.53
N ALA A 16 0.04 -9.02 4.73
CA ALA A 16 1.26 -9.61 5.28
C ALA A 16 1.14 -11.14 5.50
N GLY A 17 -0.07 -11.64 5.74
CA GLY A 17 -0.36 -13.06 5.87
C GLY A 17 -0.54 -13.82 4.55
N ALA A 18 -0.77 -13.12 3.43
CA ALA A 18 -1.23 -13.73 2.17
C ALA A 18 -0.27 -14.80 1.62
N CYS A 19 1.04 -14.57 1.66
CA CYS A 19 2.04 -15.54 1.19
C CYS A 19 2.08 -16.82 2.05
N ARG A 20 1.66 -16.73 3.32
CA ARG A 20 1.65 -17.87 4.24
C ARG A 20 0.37 -18.70 4.10
N THR A 21 -0.76 -18.03 3.93
CA THR A 21 -2.08 -18.68 3.91
C THR A 21 -2.53 -19.07 2.51
N LEU A 22 -1.96 -18.46 1.47
CA LEU A 22 -2.34 -18.58 0.06
C LEU A 22 -3.88 -18.54 -0.12
N PRO A 23 -4.52 -17.39 0.17
CA PRO A 23 -5.96 -17.26 0.10
C PRO A 23 -6.50 -17.61 -1.30
N PRO A 24 -7.79 -17.97 -1.41
CA PRO A 24 -8.43 -18.17 -2.70
C PRO A 24 -8.32 -16.94 -3.63
N PRO A 25 -8.29 -17.13 -4.96
CA PRO A 25 -8.12 -16.04 -5.92
C PRO A 25 -9.11 -14.87 -5.77
N ASP A 26 -10.35 -15.15 -5.38
CA ASP A 26 -11.38 -14.12 -5.17
C ASP A 26 -11.09 -13.24 -3.94
N GLN A 27 -10.52 -13.84 -2.89
CA GLN A 27 -10.08 -13.11 -1.71
C GLN A 27 -8.85 -12.26 -2.04
N LEU A 28 -7.88 -12.80 -2.79
CA LEU A 28 -6.73 -12.02 -3.27
C LEU A 28 -7.16 -10.84 -4.16
N SER A 29 -8.15 -11.05 -5.04
CA SER A 29 -8.70 -9.99 -5.89
C SER A 29 -9.40 -8.90 -5.08
N THR A 30 -10.09 -9.28 -4.00
CA THR A 30 -10.72 -8.34 -3.07
C THR A 30 -9.68 -7.52 -2.32
N LEU A 31 -8.63 -8.17 -1.81
CA LEU A 31 -7.53 -7.50 -1.12
C LEU A 31 -6.78 -6.54 -2.07
N ASP A 32 -6.42 -6.99 -3.27
CA ASP A 32 -5.78 -6.16 -4.30
C ASP A 32 -6.58 -4.89 -4.60
N THR A 33 -7.90 -5.03 -4.81
CA THR A 33 -8.78 -3.89 -5.10
C THR A 33 -8.80 -2.87 -3.95
N GLN A 34 -8.95 -3.35 -2.71
CA GLN A 34 -9.02 -2.47 -1.54
C GLN A 34 -7.67 -1.82 -1.22
N LEU A 35 -6.56 -2.57 -1.29
CA LEU A 35 -5.21 -2.05 -1.12
C LEU A 35 -4.91 -0.95 -2.14
N ARG A 36 -5.21 -1.16 -3.42
CA ARG A 36 -5.02 -0.15 -4.46
C ARG A 36 -5.85 1.09 -4.23
N ALA A 37 -7.08 0.96 -3.74
CA ALA A 37 -7.93 2.10 -3.42
C ALA A 37 -7.32 2.95 -2.29
N GLU A 38 -6.86 2.31 -1.21
CA GLU A 38 -6.21 3.00 -0.08
C GLU A 38 -4.87 3.63 -0.48
N LEU A 39 -4.04 2.92 -1.25
CA LEU A 39 -2.80 3.47 -1.79
C LEU A 39 -3.05 4.72 -2.62
N LYS A 40 -4.01 4.68 -3.56
CA LYS A 40 -4.39 5.84 -4.38
C LYS A 40 -4.92 7.00 -3.56
N ARG A 41 -5.59 6.73 -2.44
CA ARG A 41 -6.10 7.74 -1.51
C ARG A 41 -4.96 8.43 -0.75
N LEU A 42 -3.97 7.67 -0.25
CA LEU A 42 -2.86 8.20 0.55
C LEU A 42 -1.73 8.81 -0.28
N PHE A 43 -1.54 8.33 -1.51
CA PHE A 43 -0.47 8.77 -2.41
C PHE A 43 -0.35 10.30 -2.52
N PRO A 44 -1.40 11.05 -2.92
CA PRO A 44 -1.28 12.51 -3.08
C PRO A 44 -1.03 13.25 -1.76
N ILE A 45 -1.40 12.66 -0.61
CA ILE A 45 -1.14 13.26 0.70
C ILE A 45 0.35 13.21 1.01
N VAL A 46 0.95 12.02 0.86
CA VAL A 46 2.39 11.81 1.13
C VAL A 46 3.25 12.53 0.10
N GLU A 47 2.80 12.61 -1.16
CA GLU A 47 3.46 13.41 -2.21
C GLU A 47 3.54 14.88 -1.82
N LYS A 48 2.42 15.49 -1.45
CA LYS A 48 2.39 16.88 -0.97
C LYS A 48 3.30 17.10 0.25
N GLN A 49 3.27 16.20 1.23
CA GLN A 49 4.15 16.28 2.40
C GLN A 49 5.64 16.21 2.02
N ALA A 50 6.00 15.40 1.02
CA ALA A 50 7.37 15.33 0.53
C ALA A 50 7.79 16.62 -0.19
N GLU A 51 6.88 17.26 -0.92
CA GLU A 51 7.10 18.54 -1.61
C GLU A 51 7.30 19.71 -0.65
N GLU A 52 6.64 19.69 0.51
CA GLU A 52 6.76 20.73 1.55
C GLU A 52 8.08 20.65 2.36
N LEU A 53 8.79 19.52 2.28
CA LEU A 53 10.08 19.36 2.95
C LEU A 53 11.24 20.02 2.16
N PRO A 54 12.26 20.57 2.85
CA PRO A 54 13.46 21.07 2.18
C PRO A 54 14.16 20.02 1.30
N VAL A 55 14.82 20.46 0.24
CA VAL A 55 15.47 19.59 -0.75
C VAL A 55 16.56 18.71 -0.14
N ASP A 56 17.25 19.19 0.88
CA ASP A 56 18.30 18.50 1.62
C ASP A 56 17.78 17.68 2.81
N ASN A 57 16.46 17.66 3.04
CA ASN A 57 15.86 16.91 4.14
C ASN A 57 15.85 15.40 3.84
N PRO A 58 16.47 14.54 4.66
CA PRO A 58 16.45 13.09 4.46
C PRO A 58 15.04 12.48 4.41
N GLY A 59 14.09 13.07 5.14
CA GLY A 59 12.69 12.64 5.15
C GLY A 59 11.97 12.83 3.81
N ARG A 60 12.44 13.80 2.99
CA ARG A 60 11.96 13.98 1.61
C ARG A 60 12.37 12.82 0.73
N TYR A 61 13.64 12.42 0.78
CA TYR A 61 14.15 11.29 -0.01
C TYR A 61 13.48 9.97 0.37
N SER A 62 13.24 9.73 1.66
CA SER A 62 12.54 8.52 2.11
C SER A 62 11.10 8.47 1.60
N ARG A 63 10.35 9.57 1.70
CA ARG A 63 8.98 9.66 1.15
C ARG A 63 8.96 9.51 -0.36
N GLN A 64 9.88 10.15 -1.08
CA GLN A 64 9.97 9.99 -2.54
C GLN A 64 10.22 8.54 -2.94
N ARG A 65 11.15 7.84 -2.26
CA ARG A 65 11.43 6.43 -2.55
C ARG A 65 10.20 5.55 -2.29
N ALA A 66 9.43 5.83 -1.24
CA ALA A 66 8.19 5.10 -0.96
C ALA A 66 7.09 5.37 -2.01
N LEU A 67 6.98 6.63 -2.48
CA LEU A 67 6.08 6.98 -3.57
C LEU A 67 6.46 6.29 -4.88
N ASP A 68 7.75 6.24 -5.21
CA ASP A 68 8.22 5.55 -6.42
C ASP A 68 7.96 4.04 -6.33
N ALA A 69 8.29 3.40 -5.20
CA ALA A 69 7.97 1.99 -4.96
C ALA A 69 6.45 1.70 -5.00
N THR A 70 5.64 2.62 -4.51
CA THR A 70 4.17 2.52 -4.61
C THR A 70 3.70 2.61 -6.05
N ARG A 71 4.26 3.51 -6.87
CA ARG A 71 3.93 3.60 -8.30
C ARG A 71 4.26 2.29 -9.02
N ASP A 72 5.46 1.76 -8.80
CA ASP A 72 5.90 0.51 -9.41
C ASP A 72 4.94 -0.65 -9.05
N ALA A 73 4.57 -0.78 -7.77
CA ALA A 73 3.63 -1.81 -7.31
C ALA A 73 2.21 -1.61 -7.87
N LEU A 74 1.77 -0.37 -8.10
CA LEU A 74 0.48 -0.06 -8.70
C LEU A 74 0.42 -0.37 -10.20
N ASP A 75 1.56 -0.35 -10.90
CA ASP A 75 1.64 -0.71 -12.32
C ASP A 75 1.59 -2.23 -12.56
N GLU A 76 2.01 -3.02 -11.57
CA GLU A 76 1.88 -4.47 -11.61
C GLU A 76 0.40 -4.90 -11.59
N ARG A 77 0.07 -5.98 -12.30
CA ARG A 77 -1.28 -6.54 -12.39
C ARG A 77 -1.36 -7.88 -11.68
N LEU A 78 -2.46 -8.09 -10.94
CA LEU A 78 -2.74 -9.36 -10.30
C LEU A 78 -2.97 -10.46 -11.35
N ASP A 79 -2.18 -11.53 -11.29
CA ASP A 79 -2.37 -12.76 -12.06
C ASP A 79 -3.14 -13.79 -11.24
N ARG A 80 -4.43 -13.98 -11.54
CA ARG A 80 -5.31 -14.88 -10.80
C ARG A 80 -4.99 -16.36 -11.01
N ASP A 81 -4.28 -16.69 -12.08
CA ASP A 81 -3.92 -18.07 -12.42
C ASP A 81 -2.62 -18.50 -11.74
N ALA A 82 -1.92 -17.57 -11.08
CA ALA A 82 -0.69 -17.81 -10.34
C ALA A 82 -0.83 -17.43 -8.86
N PRO A 83 -1.32 -18.34 -7.98
CA PRO A 83 -1.67 -18.02 -6.60
C PRO A 83 -0.53 -17.43 -5.76
N LEU A 84 0.69 -17.95 -5.92
CA LEU A 84 1.85 -17.45 -5.19
C LEU A 84 2.29 -16.06 -5.68
N PRO A 85 2.49 -15.82 -7.00
CA PRO A 85 2.69 -14.46 -7.51
C PRO A 85 1.60 -13.46 -7.11
N ALA A 86 0.33 -13.86 -7.15
CA ALA A 86 -0.77 -13.02 -6.69
C ALA A 86 -0.67 -12.66 -5.20
N ALA A 87 -0.32 -13.64 -4.35
CA ALA A 87 -0.12 -13.41 -2.92
C ALA A 87 1.09 -12.50 -2.65
N LEU A 88 2.17 -12.62 -3.43
CA LEU A 88 3.35 -11.75 -3.33
C LEU A 88 3.02 -10.31 -3.68
N LEU A 89 2.27 -10.09 -4.78
CA LEU A 89 1.82 -8.75 -5.15
C LEU A 89 0.93 -8.13 -4.07
N VAL A 90 -0.02 -8.90 -3.53
CA VAL A 90 -0.88 -8.44 -2.42
C VAL A 90 -0.04 -8.08 -1.19
N ALA A 91 0.96 -8.89 -0.83
CA ALA A 91 1.87 -8.60 0.28
C ALA A 91 2.70 -7.33 0.05
N GLU A 92 3.19 -7.12 -1.18
CA GLU A 92 3.94 -5.91 -1.55
C GLU A 92 3.05 -4.66 -1.47
N LEU A 93 1.82 -4.71 -2.01
CA LEU A 93 0.85 -3.62 -1.87
C LEU A 93 0.56 -3.31 -0.40
N GLY A 94 0.44 -4.34 0.45
CA GLY A 94 0.28 -4.16 1.91
C GLY A 94 1.48 -3.50 2.58
N ARG A 95 2.69 -3.82 2.16
CA ARG A 95 3.92 -3.17 2.62
C ARG A 95 3.94 -1.68 2.22
N GLN A 96 3.62 -1.37 0.97
CA GLN A 96 3.54 0.02 0.50
C GLN A 96 2.46 0.80 1.27
N LEU A 97 1.32 0.17 1.57
CA LEU A 97 0.26 0.80 2.36
C LEU A 97 0.74 1.16 3.77
N ARG A 98 1.48 0.26 4.42
CA ARG A 98 2.08 0.52 5.74
C ARG A 98 3.01 1.73 5.74
N ASP A 99 3.86 1.84 4.73
CA ASP A 99 4.80 2.96 4.60
C ASP A 99 4.04 4.28 4.41
N LEU A 100 3.04 4.32 3.52
CA LEU A 100 2.25 5.54 3.29
C LEU A 100 1.40 5.95 4.49
N VAL A 101 0.79 5.00 5.21
CA VAL A 101 0.05 5.28 6.45
C VAL A 101 0.98 5.94 7.47
N THR A 102 2.17 5.36 7.66
CA THR A 102 3.17 5.88 8.61
C THR A 102 3.55 7.32 8.28
N TYR A 103 3.84 7.63 7.01
CA TYR A 103 4.19 8.99 6.62
C TYR A 103 3.03 9.98 6.73
N ALA A 104 1.82 9.56 6.34
CA ALA A 104 0.63 10.39 6.44
C ALA A 104 0.34 10.78 7.90
N GLU A 105 0.54 9.86 8.84
CA GLU A 105 0.39 10.11 10.29
C GLU A 105 1.50 11.01 10.84
N GLU A 106 2.77 10.79 10.46
CA GLU A 106 3.90 11.63 10.88
C GLU A 106 3.71 13.10 10.48
N GLY A 107 3.15 13.37 9.30
CA GLY A 107 2.88 14.73 8.84
C GLY A 107 1.78 15.45 9.62
N ASN A 108 0.83 14.71 10.21
CA ASN A 108 -0.25 15.26 11.02
C ASN A 108 0.14 15.50 12.49
N GLY A 109 1.30 15.01 12.93
CA GLY A 109 1.80 15.14 14.31
C GLY A 109 2.71 16.35 14.55
N ARG A 110 2.89 17.22 13.55
CA ARG A 110 3.70 18.45 13.63
C ARG A 110 2.81 19.68 13.43
N ASP A 111 1.93 19.93 14.38
CA ASP A 111 1.25 21.22 14.60
C ASP A 111 1.66 21.79 15.96
#